data_AF-A0A3D0Q2J9-F1
#
_entry.id   AF-A0A3D0Q2J9-F1
#
_cell.length_a   1.000
_cell.length_b   1.000
_cell.length_c   1.000
_cell.angle_alpha   90.00
_cell.angle_beta   90.00
_cell.angle_gamma   90.00
#
_symmetry.space_group_name_H-M   'P 1'
#
loop_
_entity.id
_entity.type
_entity.pdbx_description
1 polymer ?
#
loop_
_entity_poly.entity_id
_entity_poly.type
_entity_poly.pdbx_seq_one_letter_code
_entity_poly.pdbx_strand_id
1 'polypeptide(L)'
;QTYTIVIPAQVLFNRIAPYSFDGNFADELGNYTVATETGMRPDTSGTVNFVEGQMGQAAMLDGTNGLRLPNGFINSYNYTVSMWLNAQSLNIFTPAFFGDVGENGWMSLVPQSWDGNIMLWSNSVLKGSNPWFDGISGVPMQLDTWTHVAFSVSNGFVRIYIDGELAGETNGLPDMFTDYEGVFTLGVNPFDVPFNGMIDEVKLYDTALTAGEIKNLDVTPLSTAELLASAADLLGLGDLSAVVADLNMRPTGPYASAISWTSSNPEVISTKGEVTRPANGEDDALVVLTATITLEGESLTKTFEVNVRALGLPDPVVHYSFDNDDLSDATGQQSSGIPTGATIDQAGGEAAFTDGIVGRALDMDGSYGVQLATDLIKDNSYAISVWFNAASLANYTPVVFGYANADSWISMIPGGHHASTNAMVWSGTAWYDAFTDQALETGTWYHMVMVNNQGDMSIYINGEEGFAGQNFPDVFTPAPVTSFTVGANFWDAAFNGQIDELYIFDDALTATDVTQIYNSQRPE
;
A
#
# COMPACT_ATOMS: atom_id res chain seq x y z
N GLN A 1 -1.84 -26.14 -20.57
CA GLN A 1 -1.33 -26.85 -19.38
C GLN A 1 -2.28 -26.54 -18.25
N THR A 2 -2.82 -27.54 -17.57
CA THR A 2 -3.75 -27.34 -16.44
C THR A 2 -2.98 -27.60 -15.16
N TYR A 3 -2.98 -26.64 -14.24
CA TYR A 3 -2.37 -26.79 -12.93
C TYR A 3 -3.48 -27.08 -11.92
N THR A 4 -3.30 -28.13 -11.12
CA THR A 4 -4.13 -28.38 -9.95
C THR A 4 -3.38 -27.81 -8.75
N ILE A 5 -3.95 -26.78 -8.13
CA ILE A 5 -3.42 -26.18 -6.91
C ILE A 5 -4.27 -26.70 -5.77
N VAL A 6 -3.64 -27.39 -4.82
CA VAL A 6 -4.28 -27.83 -3.58
C VAL A 6 -3.93 -26.80 -2.50
N ILE A 7 -4.93 -26.11 -1.97
CA ILE A 7 -4.77 -25.21 -0.83
C ILE A 7 -5.18 -26.01 0.41
N PRO A 8 -4.25 -26.32 1.33
CA PRO A 8 -4.60 -27.03 2.55
C PRO A 8 -5.58 -26.20 3.38
N ALA A 9 -6.53 -26.87 4.04
CA ALA A 9 -7.40 -26.21 5.00
C ALA A 9 -6.56 -25.71 6.19
N GLN A 10 -6.86 -24.52 6.68
CA GLN A 10 -6.23 -24.03 7.91
C GLN A 10 -6.61 -24.95 9.08
N VAL A 11 -5.61 -25.24 9.92
CA VAL A 11 -5.81 -26.00 11.14
C VAL A 11 -6.23 -25.04 12.25
N LEU A 12 -7.11 -25.49 13.13
CA LEU A 12 -7.59 -24.69 14.24
C LEU A 12 -6.41 -24.16 15.08
N PHE A 13 -6.43 -22.85 15.37
CA PHE A 13 -5.35 -22.13 16.06
C PHE A 13 -3.98 -22.17 15.38
N ASN A 14 -3.89 -22.61 14.12
CA ASN A 14 -2.63 -22.92 13.45
C ASN A 14 -1.83 -24.03 14.16
N ARG A 15 -2.48 -24.83 15.03
CA ARG A 15 -1.83 -25.86 15.85
C ARG A 15 -1.84 -27.19 15.13
N ILE A 16 -0.66 -27.72 14.82
CA ILE A 16 -0.53 -28.90 13.95
C ILE A 16 -0.05 -30.16 14.68
N ALA A 17 0.55 -30.04 15.87
CA ALA A 17 0.97 -31.21 16.64
C ALA A 17 1.00 -30.93 18.16
N PRO A 18 -0.12 -31.11 18.88
CA PRO A 18 -0.17 -31.15 20.34
C PRO A 18 0.21 -32.52 20.91
N TYR A 19 1.17 -32.55 21.83
CA TYR A 19 1.55 -33.70 22.65
C TYR A 19 1.38 -33.32 24.14
N SER A 20 0.25 -33.71 24.72
CA SER A 20 -0.08 -33.44 26.14
C SER A 20 0.66 -34.35 27.11
N PHE A 21 1.14 -35.51 26.67
CA PHE A 21 1.74 -36.54 27.53
C PHE A 21 0.81 -37.11 28.61
N ASP A 22 -0.51 -37.03 28.39
CA ASP A 22 -1.54 -37.67 29.21
C ASP A 22 -1.57 -39.20 29.00
N GLY A 23 -0.59 -39.87 29.60
CA GLY A 23 -0.46 -41.34 29.64
C GLY A 23 -0.01 -41.98 28.33
N ASN A 24 0.35 -41.19 27.32
CA ASN A 24 0.87 -41.65 26.04
C ASN A 24 1.70 -40.56 25.33
N PHE A 25 2.44 -40.93 24.27
CA PHE A 25 3.30 -40.01 23.50
C PHE A 25 2.72 -39.67 22.11
N ALA A 26 1.41 -39.78 21.91
CA ALA A 26 0.79 -39.52 20.62
C ALA A 26 0.48 -38.03 20.43
N ASP A 27 0.53 -37.59 19.18
CA ASP A 27 -0.08 -36.32 18.75
C ASP A 27 -1.61 -36.46 18.83
N GLU A 28 -2.28 -35.54 19.54
CA GLU A 28 -3.73 -35.59 19.75
C GLU A 28 -4.53 -35.35 18.47
N LEU A 29 -3.94 -34.70 17.46
CA LEU A 29 -4.58 -34.48 16.17
C LEU A 29 -4.36 -35.66 15.21
N GLY A 30 -3.43 -36.57 15.52
CA GLY A 30 -3.08 -37.71 14.68
C GLY A 30 -2.45 -37.32 13.34
N ASN A 31 -1.94 -36.09 13.22
CA ASN A 31 -1.20 -35.62 12.05
C ASN A 31 0.19 -36.26 11.98
N TYR A 32 0.76 -36.54 13.15
CA TYR A 32 2.10 -37.07 13.32
C TYR A 32 2.09 -38.46 13.98
N THR A 33 3.16 -39.23 13.74
CA THR A 33 3.35 -40.50 14.42
C THR A 33 3.67 -40.29 15.91
N VAL A 34 3.40 -41.33 16.71
CA VAL A 34 3.68 -41.34 18.15
C VAL A 34 5.17 -41.12 18.38
N ALA A 35 5.53 -40.23 19.32
CA ALA A 35 6.92 -40.02 19.70
C ALA A 35 7.47 -41.27 20.39
N THR A 36 8.77 -41.50 20.24
CA THR A 36 9.42 -42.74 20.71
C THR A 36 10.40 -42.45 21.82
N GLU A 37 10.49 -43.36 22.78
CA GLU A 37 11.39 -43.24 23.90
C GLU A 37 12.84 -43.44 23.46
N THR A 38 13.74 -42.63 24.02
CA THR A 38 15.17 -42.72 23.78
C THR A 38 15.95 -42.83 25.09
N GLY A 39 17.17 -43.35 25.02
CA GLY A 39 18.14 -43.31 26.11
C GLY A 39 18.84 -41.95 26.16
N MET A 40 20.12 -41.93 26.53
CA MET A 40 20.87 -40.67 26.66
C MET A 40 21.11 -39.92 25.33
N ARG A 41 20.79 -40.54 24.19
CA ARG A 41 21.05 -40.01 22.84
C ARG A 41 19.88 -40.30 21.90
N PRO A 42 19.69 -39.50 20.83
CA PRO A 42 18.53 -39.60 19.92
C PRO A 42 18.24 -41.00 19.35
N ASP A 43 19.27 -41.81 19.10
CA ASP A 43 19.14 -43.15 18.48
C ASP A 43 19.38 -44.31 19.47
N THR A 44 19.35 -44.04 20.78
CA THR A 44 19.51 -45.07 21.82
C THR A 44 18.18 -45.43 22.45
N SER A 45 18.04 -46.63 23.02
CA SER A 45 16.81 -47.04 23.71
C SER A 45 16.82 -46.64 25.18
N GLY A 46 15.66 -46.23 25.69
CA GLY A 46 15.42 -45.88 27.08
C GLY A 46 13.96 -46.04 27.44
N THR A 47 13.56 -45.55 28.61
CA THR A 47 12.17 -45.55 29.07
C THR A 47 11.87 -44.21 29.70
N VAL A 48 10.74 -43.61 29.33
CA VAL A 48 10.23 -42.34 29.85
C VAL A 48 8.94 -42.64 30.61
N ASN A 49 8.88 -42.20 31.86
CA ASN A 49 7.70 -42.40 32.70
C ASN A 49 6.81 -41.16 32.67
N PHE A 50 5.53 -41.35 32.96
CA PHE A 50 4.59 -40.25 33.18
C PHE A 50 4.46 -39.94 34.66
N VAL A 51 4.47 -38.66 35.01
CA VAL A 51 4.28 -38.14 36.38
C VAL A 51 3.20 -37.06 36.36
N GLU A 52 2.80 -36.53 37.53
CA GLU A 52 1.89 -35.38 37.61
C GLU A 52 2.52 -34.17 36.89
N GLY A 53 1.77 -33.59 35.94
CA GLY A 53 2.22 -32.52 35.06
C GLY A 53 1.75 -31.12 35.50
N GLN A 54 2.02 -30.13 34.66
CA GLN A 54 1.39 -28.82 34.74
C GLN A 54 -0.10 -28.93 34.35
N MET A 55 -0.39 -29.77 33.36
CA MET A 55 -1.75 -30.15 32.96
C MET A 55 -1.78 -31.67 32.85
N GLY A 56 -2.62 -32.33 33.67
CA GLY A 56 -2.71 -33.79 33.63
C GLY A 56 -1.38 -34.47 33.99
N GLN A 57 -0.79 -35.22 33.06
CA GLN A 57 0.50 -35.90 33.22
C GLN A 57 1.59 -35.32 32.32
N ALA A 58 2.83 -35.30 32.82
CA ALA A 58 4.00 -34.87 32.07
C ALA A 58 4.98 -36.03 31.81
N ALA A 59 5.82 -35.88 30.79
CA ALA A 59 6.95 -36.77 30.54
C ALA A 59 8.08 -36.48 31.52
N MET A 60 8.47 -37.48 32.32
CA MET A 60 9.62 -37.40 33.24
C MET A 60 10.90 -37.83 32.55
N LEU A 61 11.81 -36.88 32.38
CA LEU A 61 13.17 -37.14 31.93
C LEU A 61 14.11 -37.12 33.13
N ASP A 62 14.83 -38.21 33.38
CA ASP A 62 15.61 -38.42 34.61
C ASP A 62 17.12 -38.14 34.46
N GLY A 63 17.49 -37.48 33.36
CA GLY A 63 18.88 -37.27 32.97
C GLY A 63 19.53 -38.48 32.27
N THR A 64 18.78 -39.57 32.03
CA THR A 64 19.29 -40.76 31.33
C THR A 64 18.50 -41.14 30.06
N ASN A 65 17.42 -40.41 29.77
CA ASN A 65 16.45 -40.69 28.72
C ASN A 65 16.01 -39.39 28.01
N GLY A 66 15.21 -39.56 26.97
CA GLY A 66 14.60 -38.47 26.20
C GLY A 66 13.47 -38.99 25.31
N LEU A 67 12.87 -38.10 24.51
CA LEU A 67 11.89 -38.50 23.50
C LEU A 67 12.38 -38.11 22.11
N ARG A 68 12.07 -38.94 21.12
CA ARG A 68 12.23 -38.63 19.70
C ARG A 68 10.87 -38.35 19.08
N LEU A 69 10.72 -37.12 18.60
CA LEU A 69 9.59 -36.69 17.80
C LEU A 69 9.74 -37.22 16.36
N PRO A 70 8.66 -37.25 15.57
CA PRO A 70 8.74 -37.69 14.18
C PRO A 70 9.74 -36.87 13.35
N ASN A 71 10.37 -37.52 12.38
CA ASN A 71 11.21 -36.82 11.41
C ASN A 71 10.36 -35.79 10.63
N GLY A 72 10.97 -34.67 10.25
CA GLY A 72 10.27 -33.59 9.55
C GLY A 72 9.18 -32.94 10.41
N PHE A 73 9.31 -32.99 11.74
CA PHE A 73 8.37 -32.37 12.69
C PHE A 73 8.08 -30.92 12.28
N ILE A 74 9.14 -30.14 12.06
CA ILE A 74 9.08 -28.83 11.41
C ILE A 74 9.47 -29.02 9.93
N ASN A 75 8.72 -28.40 9.02
CA ASN A 75 8.91 -28.49 7.57
C ASN A 75 8.69 -27.14 6.85
N SER A 76 8.82 -26.02 7.56
CA SER A 76 8.58 -24.67 7.06
C SER A 76 9.58 -23.68 7.66
N TYR A 77 9.58 -22.45 7.14
CA TYR A 77 10.32 -21.31 7.71
C TYR A 77 9.44 -20.34 8.52
N ASN A 78 8.20 -20.76 8.79
CA ASN A 78 7.24 -20.05 9.64
C ASN A 78 6.59 -21.04 10.60
N TYR A 79 6.94 -20.98 11.88
CA TYR A 79 6.46 -21.94 12.88
C TYR A 79 6.62 -21.41 14.31
N THR A 80 5.95 -22.06 15.26
CA THR A 80 6.14 -21.84 16.71
C THR A 80 6.22 -23.17 17.43
N VAL A 81 7.19 -23.34 18.31
CA VAL A 81 7.25 -24.46 19.26
C VAL A 81 6.99 -23.92 20.66
N SER A 82 6.13 -24.61 21.40
CA SER A 82 5.63 -24.20 22.71
C SER A 82 5.64 -25.40 23.66
N MET A 83 6.05 -25.22 24.92
CA MET A 83 6.07 -26.30 25.92
C MET A 83 6.14 -25.76 27.35
N TRP A 84 5.69 -26.56 28.30
CA TRP A 84 5.93 -26.35 29.73
C TRP A 84 7.16 -27.15 30.17
N LEU A 85 8.03 -26.51 30.97
CA LEU A 85 9.26 -27.12 31.48
C LEU A 85 9.33 -26.97 33.00
N ASN A 86 9.75 -28.03 33.68
CA ASN A 86 10.12 -28.00 35.09
C ASN A 86 11.46 -28.72 35.27
N ALA A 87 12.54 -27.95 35.37
CA ALA A 87 13.89 -28.49 35.46
C ALA A 87 14.29 -28.78 36.92
N GLN A 88 14.77 -29.99 37.19
CA GLN A 88 15.29 -30.38 38.52
C GLN A 88 16.80 -30.13 38.64
N SER A 89 17.49 -30.06 37.51
CA SER A 89 18.90 -29.64 37.45
C SER A 89 19.19 -28.97 36.11
N LEU A 90 20.14 -28.05 36.09
CA LEU A 90 20.59 -27.38 34.88
C LEU A 90 22.04 -27.77 34.57
N ASN A 91 22.28 -28.11 33.30
CA ASN A 91 23.62 -28.23 32.74
C ASN A 91 23.66 -27.34 31.49
N ILE A 92 24.79 -26.67 31.29
CA ILE A 92 25.00 -25.81 30.12
C ILE A 92 24.86 -26.65 28.84
N PHE A 93 24.11 -26.15 27.86
CA PHE A 93 23.84 -26.76 26.54
C PHE A 93 22.89 -27.96 26.51
N THR A 94 22.40 -28.43 27.67
CA THR A 94 21.35 -29.45 27.69
C THR A 94 20.09 -28.93 26.97
N PRO A 95 19.54 -29.66 25.99
CA PRO A 95 18.36 -29.23 25.25
C PRO A 95 17.08 -29.55 26.01
N ALA A 96 16.09 -28.66 25.95
CA ALA A 96 14.69 -29.03 26.14
C ALA A 96 14.08 -29.53 24.83
N PHE A 97 14.36 -28.84 23.73
CA PHE A 97 14.00 -29.21 22.36
C PHE A 97 15.22 -29.13 21.46
N PHE A 98 15.37 -30.08 20.54
CA PHE A 98 16.49 -30.15 19.62
C PHE A 98 16.01 -30.60 18.23
N GLY A 99 16.53 -29.97 17.18
CA GLY A 99 16.30 -30.32 15.78
C GLY A 99 17.61 -30.36 15.02
N ASP A 100 17.86 -31.43 14.28
CA ASP A 100 19.12 -31.68 13.56
C ASP A 100 18.85 -32.03 12.10
N VAL A 101 19.61 -31.42 11.20
CA VAL A 101 19.62 -31.72 9.75
C VAL A 101 20.99 -32.24 9.30
N GLY A 102 21.75 -32.82 10.23
CA GLY A 102 23.02 -33.48 9.99
C GLY A 102 24.13 -32.49 9.66
N GLU A 103 24.79 -32.69 8.51
CA GLU A 103 25.91 -31.83 8.09
C GLU A 103 25.50 -30.36 7.86
N ASN A 104 24.19 -30.11 7.66
CA ASN A 104 23.67 -28.76 7.43
C ASN A 104 23.53 -27.95 8.73
N GLY A 105 23.49 -28.59 9.90
CA GLY A 105 23.41 -27.91 11.19
C GLY A 105 22.24 -28.37 12.07
N TRP A 106 22.08 -27.69 13.20
CA TRP A 106 21.09 -27.99 14.23
C TRP A 106 20.56 -26.72 14.92
N MET A 107 19.43 -26.87 15.61
CA MET A 107 18.77 -25.89 16.46
C MET A 107 18.45 -26.50 17.82
N SER A 108 18.62 -25.74 18.89
CA SER A 108 18.38 -26.19 20.26
C SER A 108 17.75 -25.10 21.11
N LEU A 109 16.60 -25.40 21.72
CA LEU A 109 16.10 -24.63 22.85
C LEU A 109 16.78 -25.15 24.11
N VAL A 110 17.65 -24.35 24.72
CA VAL A 110 18.43 -24.72 25.91
C VAL A 110 17.90 -23.98 27.14
N PRO A 111 17.53 -24.69 28.23
CA PRO A 111 17.16 -24.06 29.51
C PRO A 111 18.28 -23.24 30.15
N GLN A 112 19.54 -23.60 29.88
CA GLN A 112 20.72 -22.86 30.33
C GLN A 112 21.80 -22.87 29.23
N SER A 113 22.08 -21.69 28.69
CA SER A 113 23.18 -21.47 27.74
C SER A 113 24.44 -20.95 28.41
N TRP A 114 25.45 -20.62 27.60
CA TRP A 114 26.74 -20.09 28.03
C TRP A 114 26.64 -18.73 28.75
N ASP A 115 25.54 -18.00 28.57
CA ASP A 115 25.24 -16.75 29.26
C ASP A 115 24.41 -16.94 30.55
N GLY A 116 24.04 -18.19 30.86
CA GLY A 116 23.24 -18.55 32.03
C GLY A 116 21.72 -18.44 31.84
N ASN A 117 21.25 -18.03 30.66
CA ASN A 117 19.83 -17.81 30.37
C ASN A 117 19.25 -18.90 29.47
N ILE A 118 17.92 -18.92 29.36
CA ILE A 118 17.21 -19.69 28.34
C ILE A 118 17.58 -19.10 26.96
N MET A 119 17.86 -19.95 25.97
CA MET A 119 18.30 -19.51 24.65
C MET A 119 17.76 -20.43 23.55
N LEU A 120 17.44 -19.85 22.39
CA LEU A 120 17.39 -20.61 21.15
C LEU A 120 18.76 -20.52 20.48
N TRP A 121 19.49 -21.62 20.47
CA TRP A 121 20.86 -21.70 20.00
C TRP A 121 20.94 -22.54 18.72
N SER A 122 21.77 -22.14 17.76
CA SER A 122 21.94 -22.91 16.53
C SER A 122 23.36 -22.80 15.99
N ASN A 123 23.82 -23.88 15.37
CA ASN A 123 24.98 -23.90 14.51
C ASN A 123 24.59 -24.49 13.15
N SER A 124 24.81 -23.74 12.07
CA SER A 124 24.49 -24.23 10.74
C SER A 124 25.39 -23.61 9.67
N VAL A 125 25.84 -24.46 8.75
CA VAL A 125 26.60 -24.04 7.57
C VAL A 125 25.76 -23.20 6.60
N LEU A 126 24.42 -23.32 6.66
CA LEU A 126 23.48 -22.58 5.83
C LEU A 126 23.49 -21.07 6.14
N LYS A 127 23.95 -20.68 7.34
CA LYS A 127 24.09 -19.28 7.74
C LYS A 127 25.29 -18.58 7.08
N GLY A 128 26.22 -19.32 6.48
CA GLY A 128 27.41 -18.79 5.82
C GLY A 128 28.60 -18.59 6.76
N SER A 129 29.24 -17.42 6.70
CA SER A 129 30.56 -17.18 7.31
C SER A 129 30.59 -17.22 8.85
N ASN A 130 29.48 -16.87 9.50
CA ASN A 130 29.28 -17.08 10.93
C ASN A 130 28.15 -18.11 11.14
N PRO A 131 28.48 -19.37 11.44
CA PRO A 131 27.51 -20.46 11.52
C PRO A 131 26.65 -20.39 12.79
N TRP A 132 27.04 -19.59 13.79
CA TRP A 132 26.36 -19.51 15.08
C TRP A 132 25.20 -18.52 15.05
N PHE A 133 24.12 -18.89 15.73
CA PHE A 133 22.99 -18.03 16.02
C PHE A 133 22.67 -18.11 17.52
N ASP A 134 22.64 -16.95 18.18
CA ASP A 134 22.39 -16.82 19.61
C ASP A 134 21.08 -16.03 19.84
N GLY A 135 19.97 -16.74 20.00
CA GLY A 135 18.68 -16.18 20.40
C GLY A 135 18.60 -16.04 21.93
N ILE A 136 19.15 -14.96 22.47
CA ILE A 136 19.22 -14.72 23.92
C ILE A 136 17.86 -14.24 24.44
N SER A 137 17.32 -14.90 25.47
CA SER A 137 16.11 -14.43 26.17
C SER A 137 16.40 -13.43 27.29
N GLY A 138 17.61 -13.45 27.88
CA GLY A 138 17.94 -12.69 29.08
C GLY A 138 17.24 -13.17 30.36
N VAL A 139 16.53 -14.30 30.31
CA VAL A 139 15.76 -14.85 31.45
C VAL A 139 16.35 -16.21 31.86
N PRO A 140 16.78 -16.39 33.13
CA PRO A 140 17.28 -17.67 33.62
C PRO A 140 16.13 -18.63 33.98
N MET A 141 16.30 -19.91 33.64
CA MET A 141 15.38 -20.98 34.08
C MET A 141 15.40 -21.12 35.60
N GLN A 142 14.22 -21.22 36.21
CA GLN A 142 14.08 -21.52 37.64
C GLN A 142 13.96 -23.02 37.85
N LEU A 143 14.66 -23.54 38.87
CA LEU A 143 14.56 -24.96 39.24
C LEU A 143 13.23 -25.25 39.94
N ASP A 144 12.75 -26.48 39.78
CA ASP A 144 11.59 -27.05 40.48
C ASP A 144 10.30 -26.23 40.32
N THR A 145 10.21 -25.44 39.26
CA THR A 145 9.09 -24.54 38.95
C THR A 145 8.67 -24.74 37.51
N TRP A 146 7.37 -24.86 37.25
CA TRP A 146 6.85 -24.86 35.89
C TRP A 146 7.05 -23.49 35.25
N THR A 147 7.74 -23.46 34.12
CA THR A 147 7.97 -22.27 33.28
C THR A 147 7.52 -22.62 31.87
N HIS A 148 6.66 -21.79 31.30
CA HIS A 148 6.27 -21.95 29.91
C HIS A 148 7.33 -21.32 29.01
N VAL A 149 7.83 -22.07 28.03
CA VAL A 149 8.84 -21.60 27.09
C VAL A 149 8.36 -21.86 25.67
N ALA A 150 8.33 -20.81 24.86
CA ALA A 150 8.01 -20.91 23.45
C ALA A 150 8.98 -20.09 22.61
N PHE A 151 9.12 -20.45 21.34
CA PHE A 151 9.79 -19.61 20.36
C PHE A 151 9.07 -19.66 19.01
N SER A 152 8.97 -18.52 18.36
CA SER A 152 8.39 -18.38 17.02
C SER A 152 9.47 -17.97 16.03
N VAL A 153 9.45 -18.56 14.85
CA VAL A 153 10.32 -18.22 13.72
C VAL A 153 9.45 -17.72 12.58
N SER A 154 9.73 -16.51 12.08
CA SER A 154 9.14 -15.99 10.84
C SER A 154 10.25 -15.55 9.89
N ASN A 155 10.53 -16.39 8.89
CA ASN A 155 11.53 -16.13 7.86
C ASN A 155 12.89 -15.67 8.44
N GLY A 156 13.35 -16.38 9.47
CA GLY A 156 14.62 -16.14 10.16
C GLY A 156 14.55 -15.17 11.33
N PHE A 157 13.44 -14.42 11.47
CA PHE A 157 13.17 -13.59 12.64
C PHE A 157 12.65 -14.46 13.78
N VAL A 158 13.38 -14.52 14.88
CA VAL A 158 13.07 -15.34 16.05
C VAL A 158 12.59 -14.46 17.18
N ARG A 159 11.52 -14.91 17.86
CA ARG A 159 11.11 -14.40 19.16
C ARG A 159 11.05 -15.54 20.16
N ILE A 160 11.46 -15.27 21.39
CA ILE A 160 11.44 -16.21 22.51
C ILE A 160 10.52 -15.65 23.58
N TYR A 161 9.66 -16.51 24.11
CA TYR A 161 8.61 -16.15 25.05
C TYR A 161 8.75 -16.99 26.32
N ILE A 162 8.68 -16.32 27.47
CA ILE A 162 8.69 -16.96 28.79
C ILE A 162 7.40 -16.58 29.50
N ASP A 163 6.62 -17.57 29.94
CA ASP A 163 5.30 -17.38 30.56
C ASP A 163 4.35 -16.50 29.74
N GLY A 164 4.46 -16.59 28.42
CA GLY A 164 3.63 -15.85 27.46
C GLY A 164 4.07 -14.41 27.20
N GLU A 165 5.15 -13.96 27.84
CA GLU A 165 5.73 -12.63 27.64
C GLU A 165 6.93 -12.69 26.69
N LEU A 166 7.11 -11.68 25.83
CA LEU A 166 8.27 -11.57 24.95
C LEU A 166 9.54 -11.33 25.79
N ALA A 167 10.48 -12.28 25.76
CA ALA A 167 11.73 -12.20 26.51
C ALA A 167 12.91 -11.76 25.64
N GLY A 168 12.97 -12.21 24.38
CA GLY A 168 14.04 -11.84 23.46
C GLY A 168 13.64 -11.97 22.01
N GLU A 169 14.29 -11.19 21.15
CA GLU A 169 14.12 -11.25 19.70
C GLU A 169 15.45 -11.02 18.99
N THR A 170 15.63 -11.72 17.87
CA THR A 170 16.82 -11.58 17.03
C THR A 170 16.50 -12.11 15.63
N ASN A 171 17.35 -11.80 14.64
CA ASN A 171 17.15 -12.23 13.27
C ASN A 171 18.38 -13.00 12.75
N GLY A 172 18.20 -13.75 11.67
CA GLY A 172 19.28 -14.45 10.97
C GLY A 172 19.44 -15.92 11.39
N LEU A 173 18.39 -16.55 11.93
CA LEU A 173 18.32 -18.01 12.01
C LEU A 173 18.16 -18.54 10.57
N PRO A 174 19.02 -19.44 10.08
CA PRO A 174 18.91 -19.97 8.73
C PRO A 174 17.68 -20.89 8.57
N ASP A 175 17.16 -20.99 7.35
CA ASP A 175 16.12 -21.96 7.02
C ASP A 175 16.73 -23.37 6.98
N MET A 176 16.55 -24.12 8.06
CA MET A 176 17.08 -25.48 8.18
C MET A 176 16.06 -26.53 7.77
N PHE A 177 14.76 -26.24 7.76
CA PHE A 177 13.73 -27.28 7.80
C PHE A 177 12.76 -27.28 6.61
N THR A 178 12.76 -26.24 5.75
CA THR A 178 11.91 -26.25 4.54
C THR A 178 12.38 -27.31 3.53
N ASP A 179 13.69 -27.37 3.28
CA ASP A 179 14.28 -28.22 2.23
C ASP A 179 14.98 -29.49 2.76
N TYR A 180 15.09 -29.63 4.07
CA TYR A 180 15.78 -30.75 4.72
C TYR A 180 14.90 -31.39 5.79
N GLU A 181 14.76 -32.72 5.73
CA GLU A 181 14.04 -33.47 6.75
C GLU A 181 14.86 -33.52 8.05
N GLY A 182 14.39 -32.81 9.08
CA GLY A 182 15.04 -32.77 10.38
C GLY A 182 14.71 -33.96 11.29
N VAL A 183 15.64 -34.32 12.17
CA VAL A 183 15.43 -35.23 13.31
C VAL A 183 15.20 -34.39 14.56
N PHE A 184 14.10 -34.66 15.27
CA PHE A 184 13.69 -33.85 16.41
C PHE A 184 13.60 -34.66 17.70
N THR A 185 14.07 -34.08 18.79
CA THR A 185 14.09 -34.72 20.12
C THR A 185 13.75 -33.76 21.23
N LEU A 186 13.21 -34.31 22.32
CA LEU A 186 13.00 -33.61 23.59
C LEU A 186 14.00 -34.15 24.62
N GLY A 187 14.66 -33.23 25.32
CA GLY A 187 15.57 -33.53 26.42
C GLY A 187 16.94 -34.13 26.05
N VAL A 188 17.18 -34.53 24.80
CA VAL A 188 18.45 -35.13 24.36
C VAL A 188 18.98 -34.48 23.10
N ASN A 189 20.30 -34.48 22.96
CA ASN A 189 21.03 -34.22 21.71
C ASN A 189 22.20 -35.22 21.60
N PRO A 190 23.02 -35.19 20.53
CA PRO A 190 24.14 -36.12 20.38
C PRO A 190 25.31 -35.94 21.37
N PHE A 191 25.39 -34.82 22.10
CA PHE A 191 26.62 -34.37 22.74
C PHE A 191 26.52 -34.31 24.26
N ASP A 192 25.46 -33.67 24.76
CA ASP A 192 25.37 -33.17 26.11
C ASP A 192 24.70 -34.16 27.07
N VAL A 193 24.63 -33.77 28.35
CA VAL A 193 23.87 -34.50 29.36
C VAL A 193 22.38 -34.30 29.08
N PRO A 194 21.54 -35.38 29.12
CA PRO A 194 20.11 -35.23 28.95
C PRO A 194 19.45 -34.30 29.99
N PHE A 195 18.30 -33.74 29.62
CA PHE A 195 17.45 -32.98 30.50
C PHE A 195 16.99 -33.83 31.69
N ASN A 196 16.96 -33.20 32.86
CA ASN A 196 16.52 -33.82 34.09
C ASN A 196 15.42 -32.96 34.71
N GLY A 197 14.18 -33.42 34.58
CA GLY A 197 12.96 -32.70 34.91
C GLY A 197 11.76 -33.20 34.13
N MET A 198 10.70 -32.41 34.11
CA MET A 198 9.45 -32.72 33.42
C MET A 198 9.25 -31.79 32.22
N ILE A 199 8.72 -32.36 31.13
CA ILE A 199 8.27 -31.64 29.93
C ILE A 199 6.80 -31.96 29.72
N ASP A 200 6.00 -30.94 29.45
CA ASP A 200 4.55 -31.03 29.33
C ASP A 200 4.03 -30.17 28.17
N GLU A 201 2.87 -30.53 27.62
CA GLU A 201 2.10 -29.73 26.64
C GLU A 201 2.93 -29.24 25.44
N VAL A 202 3.69 -30.12 24.79
CA VAL A 202 4.52 -29.76 23.64
C VAL A 202 3.64 -29.53 22.42
N LYS A 203 3.68 -28.33 21.86
CA LYS A 203 2.87 -27.92 20.70
C LYS A 203 3.74 -27.37 19.59
N LEU A 204 3.41 -27.77 18.37
CA LEU A 204 3.90 -27.16 17.14
C LEU A 204 2.77 -26.41 16.44
N TYR A 205 3.08 -25.19 16.00
CA TYR A 205 2.22 -24.35 15.17
C TYR A 205 2.89 -24.08 13.82
N ASP A 206 2.09 -24.01 12.75
CA ASP A 206 2.55 -23.73 11.37
C ASP A 206 2.64 -22.22 11.06
N THR A 207 2.59 -21.39 12.09
CA THR A 207 2.77 -19.94 12.01
C THR A 207 3.67 -19.43 13.13
N ALA A 208 4.21 -18.24 12.94
CA ALA A 208 4.89 -17.50 14.00
C ALA A 208 3.87 -16.77 14.87
N LEU A 209 3.55 -17.35 16.04
CA LEU A 209 2.60 -16.77 16.99
C LEU A 209 3.21 -15.57 17.70
N THR A 210 2.33 -14.65 18.10
CA THR A 210 2.65 -13.52 18.97
C THR A 210 2.63 -13.90 20.45
N ALA A 211 3.20 -13.06 21.31
CA ALA A 211 3.13 -13.21 22.78
C ALA A 211 1.67 -13.34 23.27
N GLY A 212 0.77 -12.49 22.75
CA GLY A 212 -0.65 -12.54 23.10
C GLY A 212 -1.32 -13.85 22.70
N GLU A 213 -1.00 -14.38 21.51
CA GLU A 213 -1.51 -15.68 21.08
C GLU A 213 -1.00 -16.82 21.95
N ILE A 214 0.30 -16.86 22.22
CA ILE A 214 0.91 -17.88 23.09
C ILE A 214 0.29 -17.83 24.48
N LYS A 215 0.14 -16.64 25.05
CA LYS A 215 -0.47 -16.47 26.37
C LYS A 215 -1.91 -16.97 26.40
N ASN A 216 -2.71 -16.61 25.40
CA ASN A 216 -4.13 -16.93 25.35
C ASN A 216 -4.44 -18.35 24.89
N LEU A 217 -3.46 -19.07 24.30
CA LEU A 217 -3.62 -20.46 23.86
C LEU A 217 -2.96 -21.47 24.81
N ASP A 218 -1.78 -21.15 25.36
CA ASP A 218 -0.92 -22.14 26.03
C ASP A 218 -0.60 -21.84 27.50
N VAL A 219 -0.69 -20.57 27.94
CA VAL A 219 -0.31 -20.17 29.31
C VAL A 219 -1.54 -19.96 30.19
N THR A 220 -2.45 -19.10 29.73
CA THR A 220 -3.75 -18.83 30.35
C THR A 220 -4.82 -18.98 29.27
N PRO A 221 -5.17 -20.23 28.90
CA PRO A 221 -6.09 -20.49 27.80
C PRO A 221 -7.43 -19.77 27.98
N LEU A 222 -7.85 -19.03 26.96
CA LEU A 222 -9.13 -18.33 26.93
C LEU A 222 -10.22 -19.21 26.29
N SER A 223 -11.49 -18.92 26.62
CA SER A 223 -12.63 -19.51 25.92
C SER A 223 -12.73 -19.02 24.47
N THR A 224 -13.40 -19.78 23.60
CA THR A 224 -13.64 -19.40 22.20
C THR A 224 -14.25 -17.99 22.07
N ALA A 225 -15.21 -17.65 22.92
CA ALA A 225 -15.84 -16.34 22.94
C ALA A 225 -14.86 -15.20 23.29
N GLU A 226 -13.94 -15.42 24.23
CA GLU A 226 -12.90 -14.45 24.60
C GLU A 226 -11.85 -14.32 23.49
N LEU A 227 -11.47 -15.43 22.83
CA LEU A 227 -10.58 -15.40 21.67
C LEU A 227 -11.20 -14.65 20.48
N LEU A 228 -12.50 -14.82 20.23
CA LEU A 228 -13.24 -14.06 19.22
C LEU A 228 -13.27 -12.57 19.52
N ALA A 229 -13.52 -12.19 20.79
CA ALA A 229 -13.47 -10.79 21.21
C ALA A 229 -12.06 -10.19 20.99
N SER A 230 -11.02 -10.93 21.38
CA SER A 230 -9.63 -10.53 21.14
C SER A 230 -9.31 -10.39 19.65
N ALA A 231 -9.76 -11.34 18.80
CA ALA A 231 -9.57 -11.27 17.36
C ALA A 231 -10.29 -10.07 16.75
N ALA A 232 -11.50 -9.76 17.21
CA ALA A 232 -12.24 -8.57 16.78
C ALA A 232 -11.53 -7.28 17.20
N ASP A 233 -11.01 -7.18 18.42
CA ASP A 233 -10.28 -6.00 18.87
C ASP A 233 -9.01 -5.74 18.06
N LEU A 234 -8.28 -6.81 17.72
CA LEU A 234 -7.07 -6.75 16.90
C LEU A 234 -7.34 -6.50 15.40
N LEU A 235 -8.56 -6.71 14.93
CA LEU A 235 -8.92 -6.45 13.53
C LEU A 235 -9.03 -4.94 13.27
N GLY A 236 -8.10 -4.40 12.49
CA GLY A 236 -8.07 -2.99 12.07
C GLY A 236 -7.82 -2.83 10.57
N LEU A 237 -8.38 -1.77 9.99
CA LEU A 237 -8.19 -1.41 8.57
C LEU A 237 -7.40 -0.11 8.37
N GLY A 238 -6.80 0.44 9.43
CA GLY A 238 -6.08 1.72 9.39
C GLY A 238 -6.99 2.94 9.58
N ASP A 239 -6.60 4.08 9.03
CA ASP A 239 -7.41 5.31 9.02
C ASP A 239 -8.46 5.21 7.91
N LEU A 240 -9.73 5.38 8.31
CA LEU A 240 -10.89 5.23 7.44
C LEU A 240 -11.62 6.56 7.20
N SER A 241 -11.08 7.68 7.68
CA SER A 241 -11.71 9.00 7.59
C SER A 241 -11.54 9.70 6.23
N ALA A 242 -10.57 9.25 5.42
CA ALA A 242 -10.23 9.83 4.12
C ALA A 242 -9.55 8.79 3.21
N VAL A 243 -10.28 7.73 2.86
CA VAL A 243 -9.75 6.63 2.04
C VAL A 243 -9.67 7.05 0.57
N VAL A 244 -8.51 6.82 -0.02
CA VAL A 244 -8.22 7.06 -1.46
C VAL A 244 -7.62 5.85 -2.16
N ALA A 245 -7.42 4.74 -1.44
CA ALA A 245 -6.75 3.54 -1.92
C ALA A 245 -7.40 2.28 -1.34
N ASP A 246 -7.12 1.13 -1.96
CA ASP A 246 -7.64 -0.17 -1.56
C ASP A 246 -7.35 -0.52 -0.09
N LEU A 247 -8.32 -1.17 0.55
CA LEU A 247 -8.24 -1.62 1.94
C LEU A 247 -7.72 -3.06 2.02
N ASN A 248 -6.79 -3.31 2.94
CA ASN A 248 -6.28 -4.66 3.18
C ASN A 248 -7.26 -5.50 4.02
N MET A 249 -8.28 -6.06 3.36
CA MET A 249 -9.31 -6.89 3.98
C MET A 249 -8.88 -8.37 3.99
N ARG A 250 -8.22 -8.78 5.07
CA ARG A 250 -7.71 -10.16 5.20
C ARG A 250 -8.86 -11.16 5.41
N PRO A 251 -8.76 -12.38 4.83
CA PRO A 251 -9.73 -13.45 5.05
C PRO A 251 -9.50 -14.23 6.35
N THR A 252 -8.41 -13.94 7.06
CA THR A 252 -7.99 -14.64 8.27
C THR A 252 -7.42 -13.65 9.29
N GLY A 253 -7.55 -13.98 10.57
CA GLY A 253 -7.10 -13.18 11.70
C GLY A 253 -6.30 -14.00 12.73
N PRO A 254 -6.02 -13.41 13.91
CA PRO A 254 -5.39 -14.10 15.04
C PRO A 254 -6.08 -15.43 15.37
N TYR A 255 -5.33 -16.38 15.94
CA TYR A 255 -5.86 -17.70 16.33
C TYR A 255 -6.43 -18.53 15.16
N ALA A 256 -6.02 -18.23 13.92
CA ALA A 256 -6.60 -18.81 12.70
C ALA A 256 -8.12 -18.57 12.54
N SER A 257 -8.65 -17.47 13.11
CA SER A 257 -10.06 -17.12 12.91
C SER A 257 -10.33 -16.79 11.44
N ALA A 258 -11.44 -17.27 10.89
CA ALA A 258 -11.88 -16.94 9.53
C ALA A 258 -12.64 -15.61 9.54
N ILE A 259 -12.39 -14.75 8.55
CA ILE A 259 -13.04 -13.45 8.41
C ILE A 259 -13.74 -13.39 7.06
N SER A 260 -15.04 -13.12 7.08
CA SER A 260 -15.82 -12.81 5.88
C SER A 260 -16.33 -11.38 5.93
N TRP A 261 -16.42 -10.73 4.77
CA TRP A 261 -16.73 -9.31 4.69
C TRP A 261 -18.00 -9.05 3.88
N THR A 262 -18.79 -8.08 4.33
CA THR A 262 -19.87 -7.47 3.55
C THR A 262 -19.69 -5.95 3.50
N SER A 263 -20.18 -5.34 2.42
CA SER A 263 -20.13 -3.90 2.18
C SER A 263 -21.53 -3.36 2.00
N SER A 264 -21.82 -2.20 2.60
CA SER A 264 -23.09 -1.48 2.36
C SER A 264 -23.17 -0.88 0.95
N ASN A 265 -22.03 -0.70 0.28
CA ASN A 265 -21.95 -0.21 -1.11
C ASN A 265 -20.78 -0.91 -1.86
N PRO A 266 -21.02 -2.12 -2.42
CA PRO A 266 -19.98 -2.91 -3.09
C PRO A 266 -19.35 -2.28 -4.33
N GLU A 267 -20.01 -1.30 -4.95
CA GLU A 267 -19.49 -0.56 -6.11
C GLU A 267 -18.39 0.44 -5.70
N VAL A 268 -18.47 0.98 -4.47
CA VAL A 268 -17.46 1.90 -3.90
C VAL A 268 -16.36 1.14 -3.16
N ILE A 269 -16.73 0.13 -2.34
CA ILE A 269 -15.75 -0.77 -1.71
C ILE A 269 -16.22 -2.21 -1.87
N SER A 270 -15.47 -3.00 -2.64
CA SER A 270 -15.78 -4.42 -2.86
C SER A 270 -15.55 -5.26 -1.59
N THR A 271 -16.03 -6.51 -1.56
CA THR A 271 -15.77 -7.42 -0.42
C THR A 271 -14.32 -7.87 -0.30
N LYS A 272 -13.47 -7.52 -1.27
CA LYS A 272 -12.02 -7.74 -1.24
C LYS A 272 -11.24 -6.48 -0.85
N GLY A 273 -11.93 -5.34 -0.67
CA GLY A 273 -11.32 -4.07 -0.32
C GLY A 273 -10.85 -3.23 -1.50
N GLU A 274 -11.24 -3.57 -2.72
CA GLU A 274 -10.98 -2.71 -3.90
C GLU A 274 -11.85 -1.45 -3.78
N VAL A 275 -11.24 -0.27 -3.92
CA VAL A 275 -11.89 1.02 -3.73
C VAL A 275 -12.09 1.72 -5.07
N THR A 276 -13.35 2.03 -5.39
CA THR A 276 -13.73 2.93 -6.48
C THR A 276 -14.12 4.27 -5.88
N ARG A 277 -13.34 5.31 -6.18
CA ARG A 277 -13.61 6.66 -5.70
C ARG A 277 -14.77 7.29 -6.48
N PRO A 278 -15.66 8.05 -5.83
CA PRO A 278 -16.64 8.90 -6.52
C PRO A 278 -15.95 9.81 -7.54
N ALA A 279 -16.68 10.17 -8.59
CA ALA A 279 -16.16 11.05 -9.63
C ALA A 279 -15.86 12.46 -9.07
N ASN A 280 -15.06 13.25 -9.79
CA ASN A 280 -14.84 14.62 -9.35
C ASN A 280 -16.15 15.41 -9.34
N GLY A 281 -16.36 16.17 -8.25
CA GLY A 281 -17.55 16.95 -7.96
C GLY A 281 -18.75 16.17 -7.44
N GLU A 282 -18.62 14.86 -7.21
CA GLU A 282 -19.51 14.11 -6.35
C GLU A 282 -19.11 14.27 -4.87
N ASP A 283 -20.05 14.04 -3.97
CA ASP A 283 -19.75 13.98 -2.53
C ASP A 283 -18.88 12.75 -2.21
N ASP A 284 -18.11 12.83 -1.12
CA ASP A 284 -17.43 11.67 -0.55
C ASP A 284 -18.45 10.54 -0.28
N ALA A 285 -18.05 9.29 -0.51
CA ALA A 285 -18.91 8.13 -0.28
C ALA A 285 -18.68 7.51 1.10
N LEU A 286 -19.76 7.43 1.89
CA LEU A 286 -19.77 6.71 3.17
C LEU A 286 -20.15 5.24 2.97
N VAL A 287 -19.29 4.33 3.41
CA VAL A 287 -19.47 2.88 3.31
C VAL A 287 -19.30 2.23 4.68
N VAL A 288 -20.23 1.34 5.05
CA VAL A 288 -20.11 0.50 6.24
C VAL A 288 -19.65 -0.90 5.82
N LEU A 289 -18.46 -1.29 6.26
CA LEU A 289 -17.96 -2.65 6.13
C LEU A 289 -18.29 -3.45 7.38
N THR A 290 -18.78 -4.68 7.21
CA THR A 290 -19.02 -5.61 8.33
C THR A 290 -18.14 -6.83 8.17
N ALA A 291 -17.25 -7.06 9.14
CA ALA A 291 -16.46 -8.28 9.25
C ALA A 291 -17.22 -9.28 10.13
N THR A 292 -17.39 -10.51 9.66
CA THR A 292 -17.86 -11.65 10.46
C THR A 292 -16.66 -12.55 10.73
N ILE A 293 -16.26 -12.61 12.00
CA ILE A 293 -15.11 -13.36 12.48
C ILE A 293 -15.65 -14.68 13.06
N THR A 294 -15.08 -15.82 12.65
CA THR A 294 -15.56 -17.15 13.02
C THR A 294 -14.41 -17.99 13.58
N LEU A 295 -14.66 -18.70 14.68
CA LEU A 295 -13.69 -19.56 15.35
C LEU A 295 -14.45 -20.69 16.05
N GLU A 296 -14.03 -21.95 15.85
CA GLU A 296 -14.68 -23.16 16.40
C GLU A 296 -16.22 -23.25 16.20
N GLY A 297 -16.73 -22.65 15.12
CA GLY A 297 -18.17 -22.63 14.82
C GLY A 297 -18.96 -21.52 15.54
N GLU A 298 -18.33 -20.74 16.41
CA GLU A 298 -18.87 -19.50 16.96
C GLU A 298 -18.49 -18.30 16.08
N SER A 299 -19.26 -17.21 16.15
CA SER A 299 -18.99 -16.00 15.37
C SER A 299 -19.28 -14.69 16.11
N LEU A 300 -18.56 -13.65 15.71
CA LEU A 300 -18.70 -12.28 16.19
C LEU A 300 -18.62 -11.31 15.00
N THR A 301 -19.38 -10.23 15.02
CA THR A 301 -19.33 -9.19 13.99
C THR A 301 -18.67 -7.91 14.49
N LYS A 302 -17.92 -7.24 13.61
CA LYS A 302 -17.34 -5.91 13.82
C LYS A 302 -17.62 -5.03 12.60
N THR A 303 -18.04 -3.79 12.84
CA THR A 303 -18.35 -2.83 11.79
C THR A 303 -17.28 -1.74 11.69
N PHE A 304 -17.06 -1.25 10.48
CA PHE A 304 -16.14 -0.16 10.16
C PHE A 304 -16.86 0.87 9.29
N GLU A 305 -16.87 2.13 9.73
CA GLU A 305 -17.35 3.26 8.92
C GLU A 305 -16.19 3.81 8.10
N VAL A 306 -16.37 3.86 6.79
CA VAL A 306 -15.34 4.27 5.82
C VAL A 306 -15.83 5.47 5.03
N ASN A 307 -15.01 6.52 4.97
CA ASN A 307 -15.25 7.69 4.13
C ASN A 307 -14.28 7.68 2.94
N VAL A 308 -14.78 7.35 1.75
CA VAL A 308 -14.00 7.32 0.51
C VAL A 308 -14.06 8.68 -0.16
N ARG A 309 -12.89 9.28 -0.38
CA ARG A 309 -12.80 10.62 -0.98
C ARG A 309 -13.15 10.58 -2.47
N ALA A 310 -13.96 11.54 -2.90
CA ALA A 310 -14.16 11.82 -4.32
C ALA A 310 -12.82 12.16 -5.00
N LEU A 311 -12.72 11.97 -6.31
CA LEU A 311 -11.57 12.44 -7.11
C LEU A 311 -11.47 13.97 -7.02
N GLY A 312 -10.24 14.50 -7.02
CA GLY A 312 -10.00 15.95 -7.13
C GLY A 312 -9.94 16.40 -8.60
N LEU A 313 -9.74 17.70 -8.82
CA LEU A 313 -9.43 18.24 -10.16
C LEU A 313 -8.18 17.54 -10.73
N PRO A 314 -8.13 17.27 -12.05
CA PRO A 314 -6.91 16.82 -12.70
C PRO A 314 -5.76 17.79 -12.45
N ASP A 315 -4.54 17.28 -12.28
CA ASP A 315 -3.36 18.13 -12.16
C ASP A 315 -3.01 18.74 -13.53
N PRO A 316 -2.78 20.05 -13.64
CA PRO A 316 -2.38 20.66 -14.90
C PRO A 316 -0.92 20.32 -15.25
N VAL A 317 -0.62 20.21 -16.55
CA VAL A 317 0.75 20.13 -17.09
C VAL A 317 1.52 21.43 -16.84
N VAL A 318 0.80 22.56 -16.84
CA VAL A 318 1.35 23.89 -16.59
C VAL A 318 0.29 24.81 -15.99
N HIS A 319 0.71 25.71 -15.11
CA HIS A 319 -0.12 26.79 -14.55
C HIS A 319 0.67 28.09 -14.56
N TYR A 320 0.31 29.04 -15.42
CA TYR A 320 0.85 30.39 -15.39
C TYR A 320 -0.14 31.30 -14.65
N SER A 321 0.11 31.52 -13.35
CA SER A 321 -0.72 32.39 -12.50
C SER A 321 -0.36 33.86 -12.60
N PHE A 322 0.89 34.17 -12.97
CA PHE A 322 1.45 35.53 -13.02
C PHE A 322 1.52 36.29 -11.67
N ASP A 323 1.10 35.65 -10.56
CA ASP A 323 1.08 36.22 -9.20
C ASP A 323 2.41 36.79 -8.69
N ASN A 324 3.53 36.28 -9.19
CA ASN A 324 4.87 36.71 -8.77
C ASN A 324 5.44 37.85 -9.63
N ASP A 325 4.61 38.51 -10.45
CA ASP A 325 5.03 39.46 -11.48
C ASP A 325 6.11 38.85 -12.40
N ASP A 326 5.95 37.58 -12.76
CA ASP A 326 6.83 36.84 -13.65
C ASP A 326 6.07 35.89 -14.59
N LEU A 327 6.80 35.25 -15.51
CA LEU A 327 6.28 34.28 -16.47
C LEU A 327 6.61 32.84 -16.05
N SER A 328 6.77 32.57 -14.76
CA SER A 328 7.07 31.23 -14.26
C SER A 328 5.84 30.32 -14.28
N ASP A 329 6.07 29.03 -14.48
CA ASP A 329 5.08 27.99 -14.26
C ASP A 329 4.98 27.68 -12.76
N ALA A 330 3.82 27.94 -12.18
CA ALA A 330 3.51 27.75 -10.78
C ALA A 330 3.52 26.27 -10.35
N THR A 331 3.37 25.32 -11.29
CA THR A 331 3.54 23.88 -10.99
C THR A 331 5.01 23.49 -10.80
N GLY A 332 5.93 24.33 -11.29
CA GLY A 332 7.37 24.08 -11.29
C GLY A 332 7.83 22.97 -12.25
N GLN A 333 6.96 22.52 -13.16
CA GLN A 333 7.25 21.42 -14.09
C GLN A 333 7.87 21.90 -15.41
N GLN A 334 7.57 23.13 -15.82
CA GLN A 334 7.95 23.69 -17.11
C GLN A 334 8.86 24.91 -16.98
N SER A 335 9.58 25.23 -18.06
CA SER A 335 10.38 26.46 -18.13
C SER A 335 9.50 27.70 -18.20
N SER A 336 9.95 28.81 -17.61
CA SER A 336 9.29 30.11 -17.73
C SER A 336 9.05 30.53 -19.18
N GLY A 337 7.95 31.25 -19.39
CA GLY A 337 7.63 31.87 -20.66
C GLY A 337 8.65 32.92 -21.08
N ILE A 338 8.77 33.13 -22.39
CA ILE A 338 9.72 34.06 -23.01
C ILE A 338 8.93 35.10 -23.82
N PRO A 339 9.06 36.41 -23.53
CA PRO A 339 8.41 37.44 -24.31
C PRO A 339 8.79 37.39 -25.80
N THR A 340 7.80 37.61 -26.65
CA THR A 340 7.93 37.82 -28.10
C THR A 340 7.50 39.24 -28.46
N GLY A 341 7.81 39.70 -29.67
CA GLY A 341 7.17 40.87 -30.24
C GLY A 341 5.69 40.61 -30.55
N ALA A 342 5.08 41.51 -31.34
CA ALA A 342 3.66 41.43 -31.70
C ALA A 342 3.30 40.15 -32.49
N THR A 343 4.29 39.48 -33.10
CA THR A 343 4.17 38.15 -33.69
C THR A 343 5.24 37.22 -33.14
N ILE A 344 4.99 35.92 -33.17
CA ILE A 344 5.79 34.89 -32.47
C ILE A 344 7.21 34.71 -33.03
N ASP A 345 7.46 35.16 -34.26
CA ASP A 345 8.76 35.11 -34.94
C ASP A 345 9.65 36.33 -34.64
N GLN A 346 9.11 37.33 -33.94
CA GLN A 346 9.84 38.52 -33.53
C GLN A 346 10.32 38.36 -32.09
N ALA A 347 11.63 38.48 -31.85
CA ALA A 347 12.14 38.62 -30.49
C ALA A 347 11.90 40.06 -30.02
N GLY A 348 11.38 40.23 -28.80
CA GLY A 348 11.08 41.55 -28.24
C GLY A 348 9.99 41.48 -27.18
N GLY A 349 9.53 42.65 -26.73
CA GLY A 349 8.54 42.75 -25.65
C GLY A 349 9.15 42.75 -24.26
N GLU A 350 8.49 43.46 -23.35
CA GLU A 350 8.77 43.41 -21.92
C GLU A 350 7.44 43.07 -21.25
N ALA A 351 7.37 41.92 -20.56
CA ALA A 351 6.16 41.52 -19.88
C ALA A 351 5.86 42.50 -18.74
N ALA A 352 4.62 42.96 -18.68
CA ALA A 352 4.12 43.84 -17.64
C ALA A 352 3.03 43.11 -16.84
N PHE A 353 2.87 43.49 -15.58
CA PHE A 353 1.95 42.83 -14.66
C PHE A 353 1.12 43.85 -13.90
N THR A 354 -0.15 43.52 -13.68
CA THR A 354 -1.11 44.39 -13.01
C THR A 354 -2.08 43.55 -12.17
N ASP A 355 -3.03 44.17 -11.47
CA ASP A 355 -4.00 43.43 -10.67
C ASP A 355 -4.92 42.60 -11.58
N GLY A 356 -5.02 41.30 -11.28
CA GLY A 356 -5.75 40.30 -12.05
C GLY A 356 -7.15 39.99 -11.55
N ILE A 357 -7.75 38.94 -12.08
CA ILE A 357 -8.96 38.35 -11.50
C ILE A 357 -8.61 37.56 -10.22
N VAL A 358 -7.45 36.89 -10.23
CA VAL A 358 -6.83 36.26 -9.06
C VAL A 358 -5.44 36.87 -8.92
N GLY A 359 -5.19 37.59 -7.83
CA GLY A 359 -3.87 38.16 -7.57
C GLY A 359 -3.36 39.09 -8.68
N ARG A 360 -2.32 38.67 -9.43
CA ARG A 360 -1.66 39.47 -10.48
C ARG A 360 -1.87 38.83 -11.85
N ALA A 361 -2.12 39.64 -12.86
CA ALA A 361 -2.31 39.21 -14.25
C ALA A 361 -1.22 39.78 -15.18
N LEU A 362 -1.00 39.08 -16.30
CA LEU A 362 -0.19 39.57 -17.41
C LEU A 362 -0.91 40.73 -18.13
N ASP A 363 -0.30 41.90 -18.17
CA ASP A 363 -0.82 43.12 -18.79
C ASP A 363 -0.24 43.30 -20.20
N MET A 364 -1.03 43.06 -21.22
CA MET A 364 -0.61 43.07 -22.62
C MET A 364 -1.10 44.34 -23.32
N ASP A 365 -0.18 45.12 -23.89
CA ASP A 365 -0.48 46.40 -24.54
C ASP A 365 -0.69 46.28 -26.07
N GLY A 366 -0.75 45.05 -26.59
CA GLY A 366 -0.82 44.75 -28.01
C GLY A 366 0.51 44.85 -28.76
N SER A 367 1.64 45.04 -28.08
CA SER A 367 2.98 45.10 -28.70
C SER A 367 3.80 43.82 -28.57
N TYR A 368 3.35 42.87 -27.74
CA TYR A 368 4.11 41.68 -27.39
C TYR A 368 3.23 40.46 -27.16
N GLY A 369 3.83 39.27 -27.22
CA GLY A 369 3.24 37.99 -26.82
C GLY A 369 4.17 37.24 -25.87
N VAL A 370 3.79 36.03 -25.47
CA VAL A 370 4.66 35.17 -24.65
C VAL A 370 4.73 33.78 -25.25
N GLN A 371 5.94 33.33 -25.59
CA GLN A 371 6.24 31.95 -25.96
C GLN A 371 6.31 31.10 -24.69
N LEU A 372 5.48 30.06 -24.61
CA LEU A 372 5.50 29.08 -23.53
C LEU A 372 6.48 27.95 -23.85
N ALA A 373 6.71 27.08 -22.86
CA ALA A 373 7.43 25.82 -23.07
C ALA A 373 6.84 25.03 -24.25
N THR A 374 7.70 24.33 -24.99
CA THR A 374 7.28 23.41 -26.04
C THR A 374 6.66 22.18 -25.42
N ASP A 375 5.97 21.36 -26.23
CA ASP A 375 5.64 19.99 -25.87
C ASP A 375 4.64 19.85 -24.70
N LEU A 376 3.86 20.90 -24.42
CA LEU A 376 2.85 20.94 -23.35
C LEU A 376 1.63 20.03 -23.61
N ILE A 377 1.31 19.80 -24.88
CA ILE A 377 0.31 18.82 -25.31
C ILE A 377 0.93 17.97 -26.42
N LYS A 378 0.77 16.64 -26.33
CA LYS A 378 1.34 15.66 -27.27
C LYS A 378 0.36 14.62 -27.80
N ASP A 379 -0.90 14.68 -27.37
CA ASP A 379 -1.94 13.77 -27.78
C ASP A 379 -3.17 14.56 -28.29
N ASN A 380 -4.28 13.84 -28.47
CA ASN A 380 -5.54 14.39 -28.94
C ASN A 380 -6.60 14.46 -27.82
N SER A 381 -6.19 14.50 -26.55
CA SER A 381 -7.11 14.61 -25.41
C SER A 381 -6.57 15.60 -24.39
N TYR A 382 -7.12 16.81 -24.33
CA TYR A 382 -6.56 17.89 -23.52
C TYR A 382 -7.60 18.96 -23.20
N ALA A 383 -7.26 19.84 -22.27
CA ALA A 383 -8.01 21.06 -22.01
C ALA A 383 -7.09 22.27 -21.81
N ILE A 384 -7.56 23.45 -22.21
CA ILE A 384 -6.89 24.73 -21.98
C ILE A 384 -7.90 25.67 -21.32
N SER A 385 -7.57 26.18 -20.15
CA SER A 385 -8.40 27.09 -19.36
C SER A 385 -7.65 28.41 -19.17
N VAL A 386 -8.31 29.54 -19.41
CA VAL A 386 -7.69 30.86 -19.28
C VAL A 386 -8.72 31.90 -18.87
N TRP A 387 -8.32 32.82 -17.99
CA TRP A 387 -9.04 34.07 -17.76
C TRP A 387 -8.46 35.19 -18.61
N PHE A 388 -9.32 36.04 -19.18
CA PHE A 388 -8.86 37.23 -19.89
C PHE A 388 -9.84 38.39 -19.77
N ASN A 389 -9.31 39.60 -19.89
CA ASN A 389 -10.05 40.85 -20.01
C ASN A 389 -9.52 41.61 -21.23
N ALA A 390 -10.26 41.61 -22.33
CA ALA A 390 -9.81 42.23 -23.58
C ALA A 390 -10.10 43.74 -23.59
N ALA A 391 -9.08 44.57 -23.83
CA ALA A 391 -9.25 46.00 -24.10
C ALA A 391 -9.76 46.25 -25.53
N SER A 392 -9.51 45.31 -26.44
CA SER A 392 -10.05 45.30 -27.80
C SER A 392 -10.28 43.88 -28.30
N LEU A 393 -11.40 43.64 -28.98
CA LEU A 393 -11.73 42.36 -29.62
C LEU A 393 -11.33 42.41 -31.10
N ALA A 394 -10.03 42.40 -31.37
CA ALA A 394 -9.52 42.37 -32.74
C ALA A 394 -9.77 40.98 -33.37
N ASN A 395 -10.15 40.98 -34.65
CA ASN A 395 -10.35 39.73 -35.38
C ASN A 395 -9.06 38.91 -35.41
N TYR A 396 -9.20 37.58 -35.32
CA TYR A 396 -8.10 36.61 -35.40
C TYR A 396 -7.09 36.64 -34.24
N THR A 397 -7.12 37.64 -33.36
CA THR A 397 -6.19 37.80 -32.24
C THR A 397 -6.45 36.76 -31.14
N PRO A 398 -5.47 35.89 -30.82
CA PRO A 398 -5.65 34.84 -29.83
C PRO A 398 -5.45 35.37 -28.39
N VAL A 399 -6.06 34.70 -27.42
CA VAL A 399 -5.57 34.69 -26.03
C VAL A 399 -4.57 33.57 -25.81
N VAL A 400 -4.82 32.39 -26.39
CA VAL A 400 -3.89 31.26 -26.42
C VAL A 400 -3.83 30.70 -27.83
N PHE A 401 -2.63 30.40 -28.30
CA PHE A 401 -2.37 29.85 -29.62
C PHE A 401 -1.43 28.64 -29.49
N GLY A 402 -1.87 27.48 -29.96
CA GLY A 402 -1.09 26.25 -29.94
C GLY A 402 -0.80 25.79 -31.36
N TYR A 403 0.42 25.38 -31.67
CA TYR A 403 0.81 25.08 -33.04
C TYR A 403 1.87 23.99 -33.15
N ALA A 404 1.77 23.21 -34.22
CA ALA A 404 2.86 22.37 -34.72
C ALA A 404 3.72 23.15 -35.72
N ASN A 405 3.09 24.00 -36.54
CA ASN A 405 3.72 24.91 -37.50
C ASN A 405 2.67 25.93 -38.01
N ALA A 406 3.07 26.82 -38.93
CA ALA A 406 2.19 27.87 -39.47
C ALA A 406 0.96 27.32 -40.23
N ASP A 407 0.97 26.07 -40.70
CA ASP A 407 -0.15 25.44 -41.40
C ASP A 407 -1.01 24.56 -40.48
N SER A 408 -0.57 24.30 -39.24
CA SER A 408 -1.23 23.37 -38.32
C SER A 408 -1.22 23.90 -36.88
N TRP A 409 -2.38 24.41 -36.45
CA TRP A 409 -2.54 25.18 -35.21
C TRP A 409 -3.99 25.20 -34.71
N ILE A 410 -4.14 25.59 -33.45
CA ILE A 410 -5.38 25.96 -32.76
C ILE A 410 -5.25 27.38 -32.20
N SER A 411 -6.35 28.12 -32.15
CA SER A 411 -6.39 29.50 -31.69
C SER A 411 -7.67 29.74 -30.89
N MET A 412 -7.53 30.15 -29.62
CA MET A 412 -8.65 30.60 -28.78
C MET A 412 -8.82 32.10 -28.98
N ILE A 413 -9.91 32.52 -29.63
CA ILE A 413 -10.08 33.88 -30.17
C ILE A 413 -11.32 34.53 -29.52
N PRO A 414 -11.15 35.58 -28.69
CA PRO A 414 -12.28 36.27 -28.06
C PRO A 414 -13.19 37.02 -29.04
N GLY A 415 -12.61 37.63 -30.09
CA GLY A 415 -13.33 38.48 -31.04
C GLY A 415 -13.83 37.77 -32.30
N GLY A 416 -13.60 36.47 -32.43
CA GLY A 416 -13.94 35.71 -33.64
C GLY A 416 -13.13 36.09 -34.88
N HIS A 417 -13.61 35.63 -36.04
CA HIS A 417 -13.01 35.92 -37.34
C HIS A 417 -14.02 36.48 -38.35
N HIS A 418 -13.53 37.26 -39.32
CA HIS A 418 -14.32 37.96 -40.35
C HIS A 418 -15.42 38.89 -39.79
N ALA A 419 -16.70 38.61 -40.08
CA ALA A 419 -17.84 39.44 -39.70
C ALA A 419 -18.54 38.95 -38.42
N SER A 420 -18.05 37.85 -37.83
CA SER A 420 -18.53 37.34 -36.55
C SER A 420 -17.79 38.05 -35.41
N THR A 421 -18.51 38.36 -34.34
CA THR A 421 -17.98 38.94 -33.09
C THR A 421 -18.01 37.96 -31.93
N ASN A 422 -18.45 36.72 -32.18
CA ASN A 422 -18.54 35.71 -31.13
C ASN A 422 -17.17 35.10 -30.86
N ALA A 423 -16.91 34.78 -29.59
CA ALA A 423 -15.73 34.03 -29.22
C ALA A 423 -15.72 32.67 -29.91
N MET A 424 -14.53 32.15 -30.21
CA MET A 424 -14.40 30.86 -30.88
C MET A 424 -13.08 30.17 -30.58
N VAL A 425 -13.05 28.87 -30.87
CA VAL A 425 -11.80 28.16 -31.15
C VAL A 425 -11.70 27.96 -32.66
N TRP A 426 -10.53 28.27 -33.22
CA TRP A 426 -10.26 28.15 -34.64
C TRP A 426 -9.07 27.25 -34.90
N SER A 427 -9.13 26.40 -35.92
CA SER A 427 -7.99 25.57 -36.33
C SER A 427 -7.67 25.73 -37.82
N GLY A 428 -6.37 25.77 -38.14
CA GLY A 428 -5.84 25.86 -39.50
C GLY A 428 -5.40 24.53 -40.13
N THR A 429 -5.26 23.45 -39.35
CA THR A 429 -4.82 22.13 -39.85
C THR A 429 -5.86 21.55 -40.82
N ALA A 430 -7.11 21.57 -40.38
CA ALA A 430 -8.29 21.49 -41.21
C ALA A 430 -9.18 22.61 -40.69
N TRP A 431 -9.66 23.47 -41.58
CA TRP A 431 -10.48 24.61 -41.18
C TRP A 431 -11.66 24.15 -40.32
N TYR A 432 -11.65 24.57 -39.07
CA TYR A 432 -12.66 24.23 -38.08
C TYR A 432 -13.10 25.51 -37.37
N ASP A 433 -14.33 25.95 -37.64
CA ASP A 433 -14.89 27.19 -37.10
C ASP A 433 -15.83 26.87 -35.92
N ALA A 434 -15.30 26.92 -34.70
CA ALA A 434 -16.05 26.62 -33.48
C ALA A 434 -16.55 27.89 -32.79
N PHE A 435 -17.54 28.55 -33.40
CA PHE A 435 -18.16 29.73 -32.80
C PHE A 435 -18.99 29.37 -31.58
N THR A 436 -18.72 30.03 -30.46
CA THR A 436 -19.64 30.05 -29.33
C THR A 436 -20.92 30.82 -29.70
N ASP A 437 -21.98 30.63 -28.94
CA ASP A 437 -23.21 31.40 -29.05
C ASP A 437 -23.13 32.79 -28.38
N GLN A 438 -21.98 33.14 -27.79
CA GLN A 438 -21.78 34.37 -27.02
C GLN A 438 -20.87 35.39 -27.72
N ALA A 439 -21.37 36.62 -27.88
CA ALA A 439 -20.54 37.78 -28.18
C ALA A 439 -19.99 38.36 -26.87
N LEU A 440 -18.67 38.56 -26.80
CA LEU A 440 -18.01 39.09 -25.61
C LEU A 440 -17.94 40.63 -25.64
N GLU A 441 -17.81 41.24 -24.46
CA GLU A 441 -17.63 42.68 -24.30
C GLU A 441 -16.19 43.01 -23.88
N THR A 442 -15.67 44.14 -24.34
CA THR A 442 -14.35 44.65 -23.90
C THR A 442 -14.41 45.15 -22.46
N GLY A 443 -13.32 45.03 -21.70
CA GLY A 443 -13.24 45.53 -20.33
C GLY A 443 -13.88 44.59 -19.28
N THR A 444 -14.36 43.42 -19.71
CA THR A 444 -14.99 42.41 -18.86
C THR A 444 -14.10 41.18 -18.77
N TRP A 445 -13.95 40.62 -17.57
CA TRP A 445 -13.27 39.34 -17.38
C TRP A 445 -14.16 38.18 -17.84
N TYR A 446 -13.60 37.31 -18.66
CA TYR A 446 -14.21 36.05 -19.05
C TYR A 446 -13.25 34.90 -18.75
N HIS A 447 -13.81 33.79 -18.28
CA HIS A 447 -13.16 32.50 -18.21
C HIS A 447 -13.52 31.72 -19.46
N MET A 448 -12.54 31.31 -20.26
CA MET A 448 -12.76 30.47 -21.43
C MET A 448 -11.99 29.17 -21.27
N VAL A 449 -12.70 28.05 -21.47
CA VAL A 449 -12.10 26.72 -21.46
C VAL A 449 -12.42 26.04 -22.77
N MET A 450 -11.40 25.50 -23.44
CA MET A 450 -11.60 24.52 -24.50
C MET A 450 -11.25 23.13 -23.99
N VAL A 451 -12.09 22.15 -24.32
CA VAL A 451 -11.85 20.74 -24.04
C VAL A 451 -11.90 20.00 -25.35
N ASN A 452 -10.90 19.18 -25.65
CA ASN A 452 -10.90 18.27 -26.78
C ASN A 452 -10.67 16.86 -26.26
N ASN A 453 -11.60 15.94 -26.53
CA ASN A 453 -11.48 14.53 -26.21
C ASN A 453 -11.54 13.73 -27.51
N GLN A 454 -10.38 13.49 -28.11
CA GLN A 454 -10.22 12.70 -29.32
C GLN A 454 -11.06 13.22 -30.51
N GLY A 455 -11.22 14.53 -30.62
CA GLY A 455 -11.98 15.21 -31.68
C GLY A 455 -13.41 15.61 -31.29
N ASP A 456 -13.95 15.11 -30.17
CA ASP A 456 -15.14 15.68 -29.54
C ASP A 456 -14.73 16.90 -28.73
N MET A 457 -15.16 18.09 -29.16
CA MET A 457 -14.70 19.36 -28.61
C MET A 457 -15.85 20.20 -28.06
N SER A 458 -15.63 20.76 -26.88
CA SER A 458 -16.52 21.73 -26.24
C SER A 458 -15.77 23.01 -25.90
N ILE A 459 -16.49 24.13 -25.90
CA ILE A 459 -16.02 25.43 -25.41
C ILE A 459 -16.95 25.88 -24.31
N TYR A 460 -16.39 26.29 -23.18
CA TYR A 460 -17.10 26.84 -22.05
C TYR A 460 -16.74 28.31 -21.85
N ILE A 461 -17.72 29.14 -21.55
CA ILE A 461 -17.54 30.54 -21.14
C ILE A 461 -18.15 30.70 -19.76
N ASN A 462 -17.36 31.15 -18.77
CA ASN A 462 -17.79 31.35 -17.39
C ASN A 462 -18.47 30.12 -16.75
N GLY A 463 -17.94 28.93 -17.07
CA GLY A 463 -18.47 27.65 -16.59
C GLY A 463 -19.66 27.08 -17.39
N GLU A 464 -20.23 27.82 -18.33
CA GLU A 464 -21.37 27.37 -19.15
C GLU A 464 -20.91 26.93 -20.55
N GLU A 465 -21.46 25.84 -21.09
CA GLU A 465 -21.12 25.33 -22.44
C GLU A 465 -21.68 26.26 -23.52
N GLY A 466 -20.80 26.92 -24.28
CA GLY A 466 -21.16 27.81 -25.39
C GLY A 466 -21.00 27.16 -26.77
N PHE A 467 -20.34 26.02 -26.87
CA PHE A 467 -20.20 25.23 -28.09
C PHE A 467 -19.94 23.75 -27.78
N ALA A 468 -20.48 22.86 -28.62
CA ALA A 468 -20.10 21.45 -28.69
C ALA A 468 -20.07 20.98 -30.15
N GLY A 469 -19.03 20.25 -30.54
CA GLY A 469 -18.81 19.78 -31.90
C GLY A 469 -17.95 18.52 -31.95
N GLN A 470 -17.89 17.90 -33.13
CA GLN A 470 -17.10 16.68 -33.36
C GLN A 470 -16.10 16.90 -34.50
N ASN A 471 -15.17 15.94 -34.66
CA ASN A 471 -14.13 15.95 -35.69
C ASN A 471 -13.20 17.16 -35.61
N PHE A 472 -12.94 17.66 -34.40
CA PHE A 472 -11.89 18.66 -34.20
C PHE A 472 -10.53 18.08 -34.62
N PRO A 473 -9.70 18.82 -35.37
CA PRO A 473 -8.47 18.29 -35.93
C PRO A 473 -7.40 17.99 -34.87
N ASP A 474 -6.71 16.86 -35.05
CA ASP A 474 -5.55 16.46 -34.25
C ASP A 474 -4.30 17.23 -34.72
N VAL A 475 -4.00 18.33 -34.03
CA VAL A 475 -2.86 19.21 -34.33
C VAL A 475 -1.55 18.68 -33.76
N PHE A 476 -1.60 17.98 -32.63
CA PHE A 476 -0.43 17.79 -31.76
C PHE A 476 0.19 16.40 -31.88
N THR A 477 -0.62 15.33 -31.96
CA THR A 477 -0.10 13.95 -32.03
C THR A 477 0.83 13.71 -33.23
N PRO A 478 0.55 14.25 -34.44
CA PRO A 478 1.42 14.05 -35.60
C PRO A 478 2.72 14.88 -35.57
N ALA A 479 2.82 15.86 -34.67
CA ALA A 479 3.90 16.84 -34.68
C ALA A 479 5.13 16.33 -33.91
N PRO A 480 6.37 16.57 -34.42
CA PRO A 480 7.58 16.19 -33.71
C PRO A 480 7.89 17.12 -32.52
N VAL A 481 7.40 18.36 -32.56
CA VAL A 481 7.48 19.37 -31.51
C VAL A 481 6.18 20.17 -31.55
N THR A 482 5.58 20.42 -30.40
CA THR A 482 4.43 21.33 -30.28
C THR A 482 4.85 22.60 -29.54
N SER A 483 4.19 23.71 -29.83
CA SER A 483 4.56 25.02 -29.28
C SER A 483 3.31 25.82 -28.96
N PHE A 484 3.41 26.66 -27.94
CA PHE A 484 2.28 27.43 -27.42
C PHE A 484 2.69 28.87 -27.15
N THR A 485 1.80 29.79 -27.45
CA THR A 485 1.97 31.22 -27.18
C THR A 485 0.73 31.80 -26.54
N VAL A 486 0.94 32.82 -25.71
CA VAL A 486 -0.11 33.65 -25.12
C VAL A 486 -0.12 34.99 -25.84
N GLY A 487 -1.31 35.41 -26.26
CA GLY A 487 -1.57 36.72 -26.85
C GLY A 487 -0.94 37.01 -28.23
N ALA A 488 -0.25 36.07 -28.87
CA ALA A 488 0.33 36.27 -30.20
C ALA A 488 0.25 35.02 -31.07
N ASN A 489 0.16 35.22 -32.39
CA ASN A 489 0.30 34.17 -33.40
C ASN A 489 1.29 34.63 -34.49
N PHE A 490 1.28 33.97 -35.65
CA PHE A 490 2.19 34.26 -36.77
C PHE A 490 1.84 35.52 -37.59
N TRP A 491 0.61 36.04 -37.50
CA TRP A 491 0.08 36.96 -38.54
C TRP A 491 -0.61 38.20 -38.00
N ASP A 492 -1.34 38.05 -36.89
CA ASP A 492 -2.31 39.03 -36.44
C ASP A 492 -1.73 39.95 -35.37
N ALA A 493 -2.46 41.01 -35.05
CA ALA A 493 -2.09 41.89 -33.96
C ALA A 493 -2.09 41.11 -32.64
N ALA A 494 -1.09 41.38 -31.79
CA ALA A 494 -1.04 40.82 -30.45
C ALA A 494 -2.22 41.29 -29.59
N PHE A 495 -2.55 40.47 -28.61
CA PHE A 495 -3.61 40.70 -27.65
C PHE A 495 -3.36 41.97 -26.85
N ASN A 496 -4.43 42.74 -26.66
CA ASN A 496 -4.44 43.96 -25.89
C ASN A 496 -5.48 43.83 -24.78
N GLY A 497 -5.04 43.79 -23.53
CA GLY A 497 -5.84 43.43 -22.38
C GLY A 497 -5.03 42.68 -21.32
N GLN A 498 -5.74 42.02 -20.40
CA GLN A 498 -5.15 41.25 -19.31
C GLN A 498 -5.39 39.76 -19.53
N ILE A 499 -4.42 38.91 -19.18
CA ILE A 499 -4.55 37.44 -19.17
C ILE A 499 -4.12 36.94 -17.80
N ASP A 500 -4.88 35.99 -17.25
CA ASP A 500 -4.70 35.48 -15.91
C ASP A 500 -5.02 33.98 -15.85
N GLU A 501 -4.47 33.29 -14.85
CA GLU A 501 -4.82 31.90 -14.51
C GLU A 501 -4.87 30.95 -15.72
N LEU A 502 -3.77 30.87 -16.48
CA LEU A 502 -3.66 29.94 -17.61
C LEU A 502 -3.29 28.53 -17.12
N TYR A 503 -4.17 27.58 -17.39
CA TYR A 503 -3.95 26.16 -17.16
C TYR A 503 -3.98 25.38 -18.48
N ILE A 504 -3.05 24.42 -18.62
CA ILE A 504 -3.11 23.40 -19.67
C ILE A 504 -3.10 22.02 -19.00
N PHE A 505 -4.04 21.18 -19.40
CA PHE A 505 -4.19 19.80 -18.94
C PHE A 505 -3.93 18.85 -20.11
N ASP A 506 -3.26 17.73 -19.85
CA ASP A 506 -3.08 16.60 -20.79
C ASP A 506 -4.22 15.59 -20.72
N ASP A 507 -5.31 15.95 -20.03
CA ASP A 507 -6.56 15.20 -20.00
C ASP A 507 -7.72 16.12 -20.39
N ALA A 508 -8.75 15.52 -20.99
CA ALA A 508 -10.00 16.22 -21.25
C ALA A 508 -10.77 16.44 -19.94
N LEU A 509 -11.03 17.70 -19.60
CA LEU A 509 -11.85 18.06 -18.44
C LEU A 509 -13.32 17.73 -18.65
N THR A 510 -13.99 17.32 -17.58
CA THR A 510 -15.45 17.21 -17.54
C THR A 510 -16.10 18.59 -17.34
N ALA A 511 -17.38 18.73 -17.68
CA ALA A 511 -18.13 19.97 -17.41
C ALA A 511 -18.15 20.36 -15.92
N THR A 512 -18.10 19.37 -15.03
CA THR A 512 -17.99 19.58 -13.57
C THR A 512 -16.63 20.17 -13.20
N ASP A 513 -15.53 19.65 -13.76
CA ASP A 513 -14.18 20.18 -13.53
C ASP A 513 -14.10 21.66 -13.94
N VAL A 514 -14.63 21.98 -15.13
CA VAL A 514 -14.68 23.35 -15.64
C VAL A 514 -15.44 24.28 -14.69
N THR A 515 -16.60 23.85 -14.21
CA THR A 515 -17.42 24.62 -13.27
C THR A 515 -16.71 24.84 -11.93
N GLN A 516 -15.97 23.84 -11.43
CA GLN A 516 -15.18 23.97 -10.21
C GLN A 516 -14.02 24.94 -10.37
N ILE A 517 -13.25 24.84 -11.46
CA ILE A 517 -12.16 25.77 -11.77
C ILE A 517 -12.70 27.21 -11.79
N TYR A 518 -13.77 27.45 -12.56
CA TYR A 518 -14.43 28.76 -12.63
C TYR A 518 -14.85 29.28 -11.25
N ASN A 519 -15.54 28.45 -10.46
CA ASN A 519 -16.02 28.85 -9.13
C ASN A 519 -14.89 29.09 -8.12
N SER A 520 -13.74 28.43 -8.28
CA SER A 520 -12.59 28.58 -7.38
C SER A 520 -11.79 29.87 -7.63
N GLN A 521 -11.87 30.43 -8.83
CA GLN A 521 -11.08 31.58 -9.28
C GLN A 521 -11.90 32.87 -9.42
N ARG A 522 -13.24 32.77 -9.52
CA ARG A 522 -14.07 33.96 -9.67
C ARG A 522 -14.12 34.79 -8.36
N PRO A 523 -14.16 36.12 -8.44
CA PRO A 523 -14.44 36.98 -7.29
C PRO A 523 -15.84 36.72 -6.71
N GLU A 524 -15.99 36.86 -5.39
CA GLU A 524 -17.29 36.74 -4.69
C GLU A 524 -18.33 37.79 -5.09
#